data_AF-A0A7W4HN81-F1
#
_entry.id   AF-A0A7W4HN81-F1
#
_cell.length_a   1.000
_cell.length_b   1.000
_cell.length_c   1.000
_cell.angle_alpha   90.00
_cell.angle_beta   90.00
_cell.angle_gamma   90.00
#
_symmetry.space_group_name_H-M   'P 1'
#
loop_
_entity.id
_entity.type
_entity.pdbx_description
1 polymer ?
#
loop_
_entity_poly.entity_id
_entity_poly.type
_entity_poly.pdbx_seq_one_letter_code
_entity_poly.pdbx_strand_id
1 'polypeptide(L)' 'MVTKEITSEEWFLIEAIRNYRKAYPNGARMLTAEIQELLNELMDLDYKENQEEEKEAKD' A
#
# COMPACT_ATOMS: atom_id res chain seq x y z
N MET A 1 -2.17 -17.77 -15.18
CA MET A 1 -1.89 -16.47 -14.53
C MET A 1 -2.61 -16.48 -13.20
N VAL A 2 -1.89 -16.29 -12.10
CA VAL A 2 -2.54 -16.09 -10.80
C VAL A 2 -3.04 -14.65 -10.79
N THR A 3 -4.34 -14.46 -10.97
CA THR A 3 -5.00 -13.18 -10.70
C THR A 3 -5.25 -13.13 -9.20
N LYS A 4 -4.28 -12.61 -8.43
CA LYS A 4 -4.58 -12.19 -7.07
C LYS A 4 -5.58 -11.06 -7.15
N GLU A 5 -6.69 -11.17 -6.44
CA GLU A 5 -7.56 -10.01 -6.22
C GLU A 5 -6.81 -9.00 -5.37
N ILE A 6 -6.87 -7.74 -5.79
CA ILE A 6 -6.24 -6.62 -5.12
C ILE A 6 -7.28 -5.93 -4.23
N THR A 7 -6.86 -5.50 -3.05
CA THR A 7 -7.73 -4.76 -2.14
C THR A 7 -7.98 -3.34 -2.65
N SER A 8 -8.95 -2.65 -2.05
CA SER A 8 -9.24 -1.26 -2.41
C SER A 8 -8.07 -0.33 -2.07
N GLU A 9 -7.39 -0.56 -0.96
CA GLU A 9 -6.21 0.22 -0.56
C GLU A 9 -5.01 -0.03 -1.49
N GLU A 10 -4.79 -1.27 -1.92
CA GLU A 10 -3.74 -1.60 -2.89
C GLU A 10 -4.00 -0.91 -4.25
N TRP A 11 -5.26 -0.86 -4.68
CA TRP A 11 -5.63 -0.13 -5.89
C TRP A 11 -5.41 1.37 -5.76
N PHE A 12 -5.76 1.94 -4.61
CA PHE A 12 -5.54 3.35 -4.31
C PHE A 12 -4.05 3.73 -4.39
N LEU A 13 -3.17 2.90 -3.85
CA LEU A 13 -1.72 3.09 -3.97
C LEU A 13 -1.26 3.10 -5.43
N ILE A 14 -1.76 2.16 -6.25
CA ILE A 14 -1.44 2.09 -7.68
C ILE A 14 -1.88 3.35 -8.41
N GLU A 15 -3.07 3.86 -8.13
CA GLU A 15 -3.58 5.10 -8.73
C GLU A 15 -2.79 6.33 -8.29
N ALA A 16 -2.45 6.44 -7.00
CA ALA A 16 -1.61 7.52 -6.47
C ALA A 16 -0.26 7.59 -7.20
N ILE A 17 0.39 6.45 -7.41
CA ILE A 17 1.66 6.34 -8.15
C ILE A 17 1.50 6.81 -9.60
N ARG A 18 0.44 6.37 -10.30
CA ARG A 18 0.17 6.74 -11.69
C ARG A 18 -0.10 8.24 -11.82
N ASN A 19 -0.87 8.81 -10.90
CA ASN A 19 -1.25 10.22 -10.91
C ASN A 19 -0.08 11.13 -10.56
N TYR A 20 0.77 10.73 -9.61
CA TYR A 20 1.95 11.52 -9.27
C TYR A 20 2.92 11.64 -10.45
N ARG A 21 3.16 10.57 -11.22
CA ARG A 21 4.00 10.62 -12.43
C ARG A 21 3.44 11.56 -13.50
N LYS A 22 2.11 11.71 -13.59
CA LYS A 22 1.46 12.67 -14.49
C LYS A 22 1.58 14.10 -13.99
N ALA A 23 1.37 14.34 -12.70
CA ALA A 23 1.36 15.68 -12.11
C ALA A 23 2.78 16.28 -11.98
N TYR A 24 3.79 15.44 -11.74
CA TYR A 24 5.16 15.88 -11.49
C TYR A 24 6.19 15.10 -12.34
N PRO A 25 6.30 15.40 -13.64
CA PRO A 25 7.16 14.65 -14.57
C PRO A 25 8.66 14.65 -14.18
N ASN A 26 9.11 15.65 -13.41
CA ASN A 26 10.48 15.76 -12.89
C ASN A 26 10.59 15.52 -11.36
N GLY A 27 9.50 15.09 -10.70
CA GLY A 27 9.41 14.95 -9.23
C GLY A 27 9.89 13.60 -8.67
N ALA A 28 10.73 12.87 -9.41
CA ALA A 28 11.05 11.46 -9.16
C ALA A 28 11.57 11.16 -7.73
N ARG A 29 12.37 12.06 -7.13
CA ARG A 29 12.87 11.87 -5.75
C ARG A 29 11.79 12.01 -4.68
N MET A 30 10.81 12.89 -4.88
CA MET A 30 9.71 13.05 -3.92
C MET A 30 8.67 11.94 -4.08
N LEU A 31 8.50 11.39 -5.29
CA LEU A 31 7.67 10.20 -5.51
C LEU A 31 8.14 8.99 -4.72
N THR A 32 9.46 8.74 -4.68
CA THR A 32 10.00 7.58 -3.96
C THR A 32 9.72 7.66 -2.46
N ALA A 33 9.84 8.84 -1.87
CA ALA A 33 9.53 9.03 -0.44
C ALA A 33 8.05 8.79 -0.15
N GLU A 34 7.16 9.38 -0.96
CA GLU A 34 5.71 9.20 -0.84
C GLU A 34 5.29 7.73 -0.98
N ILE A 35 5.84 7.00 -1.94
CA ILE A 35 5.57 5.57 -2.14
C ILE A 35 6.02 4.76 -0.93
N GLN A 36 7.19 5.07 -0.39
CA GLN A 36 7.73 4.35 0.75
C GLN A 36 6.87 4.55 2.00
N GLU A 37 6.34 5.76 2.21
CA GLU A 37 5.44 6.06 3.31
C GLU A 37 4.11 5.29 3.19
N LEU A 38 3.46 5.36 2.02
CA LEU A 38 2.21 4.63 1.77
C LEU A 38 2.38 3.11 1.86
N LEU A 39 3.51 2.58 1.36
CA LEU A 39 3.81 1.15 1.46
C LEU A 39 4.01 0.73 2.92
N ASN A 40 4.73 1.54 3.71
CA ASN A 40 4.94 1.25 5.12
C ASN A 40 3.61 1.25 5.89
N GLU A 41 2.71 2.19 5.59
CA GLU A 41 1.38 2.24 6.20
C GLU A 41 0.56 0.99 5.88
N LEU A 42 0.56 0.53 4.62
CA LEU A 42 -0.12 -0.70 4.22
C LEU A 42 0.45 -1.94 4.93
N MET A 43 1.78 -2.04 5.03
CA MET A 43 2.44 -3.17 5.69
C MET A 43 2.19 -3.17 7.21
N ASP A 44 2.12 -2.00 7.84
CA ASP A 44 1.80 -1.86 9.27
C ASP A 44 0.33 -2.19 9.57
N LEU A 45 -0.58 -1.88 8.65
CA LEU A 45 -1.98 -2.29 8.73
C LEU A 45 -2.11 -3.82 8.65
N ASP A 46 -1.50 -4.44 7.64
CA ASP A 46 -1.46 -5.90 7.48
C ASP A 46 -0.86 -6.57 8.73
N TYR A 47 0.23 -6.03 9.28
CA TYR A 47 0.84 -6.58 10.50
C TYR A 47 -0.09 -6.54 11.73
N LYS A 48 -0.89 -5.47 11.89
CA LYS A 48 -1.82 -5.34 13.03
C LYS A 48 -3.04 -6.24 12.86
N GLU A 49 -3.61 -6.30 11.65
CA GLU A 49 -4.74 -7.18 11.32
C GLU A 49 -4.39 -8.64 11.60
N ASN A 50 -3.23 -9.10 11.13
CA ASN A 50 -2.74 -10.46 11.40
C ASN A 50 -2.52 -10.74 12.91
N GLN A 51 -2.15 -9.74 13.72
CA GLN A 51 -2.03 -9.91 15.17
C GLN A 51 -3.38 -10.00 15.90
N GLU A 52 -4.41 -9.35 15.39
CA GLU A 52 -5.76 -9.39 15.96
C GLU A 52 -6.44 -10.74 15.61
N GLU A 53 -6.32 -11.19 14.36
CA GLU A 53 -6.78 -12.52 13.93
C GLU A 53 -6.08 -13.65 14.70
N GLU A 54 -4.77 -13.57 14.93
CA GLU A 54 -4.03 -14.57 15.71
C GLU A 54 -4.44 -14.62 17.19
N LYS A 55 -4.96 -13.53 17.76
CA LYS A 55 -5.45 -13.50 19.14
C LYS A 55 -6.85 -14.08 19.22
N GLU A 56 -7.76 -13.71 18.33
CA GLU A 56 -9.12 -14.27 18.28
C GLU A 56 -9.12 -15.79 17.98
N ALA A 57 -8.16 -16.30 17.21
CA ALA A 57 -8.06 -17.73 16.93
C ALA A 57 -7.55 -18.58 18.12
N LYS A 58 -7.07 -17.96 19.21
CA LYS A 58 -6.48 -18.65 20.37
C LYS A 58 -7.35 -18.58 21.64
N ASP A 59 -8.42 -17.79 21.62
CA ASP A 59 -9.44 -17.70 22.69
C ASP A 59 -10.67 -18.57 22.35
#